data_AF-A0A7C1E394-F1
#
_entry.id   AF-A0A7C1E394-F1
#
_cell.length_a   1.000
_cell.length_b   1.000
_cell.length_c   1.000
_cell.angle_alpha   90.00
_cell.angle_beta   90.00
_cell.angle_gamma   90.00
#
_symmetry.space_group_name_H-M   'P 1'
#
loop_
_entity.id
_entity.type
_entity.pdbx_description
1 polymer ?
#
loop_
_entity_poly.entity_id
_entity_poly.type
_entity_poly.pdbx_seq_one_letter_code
_entity_poly.pdbx_strand_id
1 'polypeptide(L)'
;MTTDSGNPTRNANSPTISRVEARKILGRQGGRCAVCGRRLGVYCEEVDFIVPLDQGGERAARNMQVLCPRCHRIKGGKDRALARNRRDER
;
A
#
# COMPACT_ATOMS: atom_id res chain seq x y z
N MET A 1 2.32 33.46 -14.60
CA MET A 1 3.13 32.63 -13.69
C MET A 1 2.18 31.85 -12.80
N THR A 2 1.68 30.71 -13.27
CA THR A 2 0.81 29.82 -12.48
C THR A 2 1.60 28.57 -12.17
N THR A 3 2.12 28.45 -10.96
CA THR A 3 2.58 27.16 -10.44
C THR A 3 1.34 26.32 -10.18
N ASP A 4 0.94 25.50 -11.15
CA ASP A 4 0.07 24.36 -10.91
C ASP A 4 0.88 23.39 -10.03
N SER A 5 0.80 23.59 -8.72
CA SER A 5 1.31 22.68 -7.72
C SER A 5 0.48 21.41 -7.81
N GLY A 6 0.85 20.54 -8.75
CA GLY A 6 0.24 19.25 -8.99
C GLY A 6 0.09 18.49 -7.68
N ASN A 7 -1.14 18.47 -7.18
CA ASN A 7 -1.56 17.63 -6.07
C ASN A 7 -1.15 16.19 -6.42
N PRO A 8 -0.30 15.49 -5.65
CA PRO A 8 0.15 14.15 -6.01
C PRO A 8 -1.08 13.28 -6.19
N THR A 9 -1.35 12.90 -7.43
CA THR A 9 -2.49 12.07 -7.78
C THR A 9 -2.42 10.83 -6.91
N ARG A 10 -3.44 10.61 -6.08
CA ARG A 10 -3.52 9.41 -5.26
C ARG A 10 -3.34 8.22 -6.20
N ASN A 11 -2.29 7.45 -5.99
CA ASN A 11 -2.04 6.31 -6.85
C ASN A 11 -3.24 5.35 -6.71
N ALA A 12 -3.75 4.82 -7.83
CA ALA A 12 -4.91 3.94 -7.83
C ALA A 12 -4.68 2.64 -7.03
N ASN A 13 -3.41 2.33 -6.74
CA ASN A 13 -2.92 1.18 -5.98
C ASN A 13 -2.83 1.42 -4.46
N SER A 14 -3.28 2.58 -3.95
CA SER A 14 -3.37 2.83 -2.53
C SER A 14 -4.82 2.64 -2.06
N PRO A 15 -5.06 1.78 -1.05
CA PRO A 15 -6.39 1.62 -0.47
C PRO A 15 -6.91 2.93 0.15
N THR A 16 -8.08 3.40 -0.29
CA THR A 16 -8.84 4.43 0.42
C THR A 16 -9.71 3.74 1.46
N ILE A 17 -9.30 3.71 2.72
CA ILE A 17 -10.07 3.10 3.81
C ILE A 17 -10.11 4.00 5.04
N SER A 18 -11.10 3.77 5.90
CA SER A 18 -11.19 4.50 7.17
C SER A 18 -10.10 4.07 8.15
N ARG A 19 -9.77 4.96 9.10
CA ARG A 19 -8.84 4.65 10.19
C ARG A 19 -9.31 3.47 11.05
N VAL A 20 -10.62 3.26 11.16
CA VAL A 20 -11.20 2.12 11.89
C VAL A 20 -10.91 0.81 11.15
N GLU A 21 -11.06 0.78 9.83
CA GLU A 21 -10.73 -0.39 9.03
C GLU A 21 -9.23 -0.68 9.03
N ALA A 22 -8.38 0.34 8.92
CA ALA A 22 -6.93 0.20 9.04
C ALA A 22 -6.53 -0.48 10.36
N ARG A 23 -7.16 -0.08 11.48
CA ARG A 23 -6.95 -0.73 12.79
C ARG A 23 -7.43 -2.17 12.83
N LYS A 24 -8.55 -2.51 12.18
CA LYS A 24 -9.01 -3.91 12.09
C LYS A 24 -8.00 -4.79 11.34
N ILE A 25 -7.43 -4.28 10.25
CA ILE A 25 -6.37 -4.98 9.50
C ILE A 25 -5.11 -5.11 10.36
N LEU A 26 -4.69 -4.05 11.04
CA LEU A 26 -3.54 -4.09 11.95
C LEU A 26 -3.75 -5.08 13.11
N GLY A 27 -4.97 -5.15 13.66
CA GLY A 27 -5.35 -6.11 14.68
C GLY A 27 -5.24 -7.55 14.20
N ARG A 28 -5.70 -7.84 12.97
CA ARG A 28 -5.51 -9.15 12.32
C ARG A 28 -4.03 -9.52 12.12
N GLN A 29 -3.15 -8.52 12.00
CA GLN A 29 -1.69 -8.71 11.92
C GLN A 29 -0.99 -8.72 13.29
N GLY A 30 -1.75 -8.77 14.39
CA GLY A 30 -1.18 -8.77 15.74
C GLY A 30 -0.42 -7.48 16.09
N GLY A 31 -0.82 -6.34 15.51
CA GLY A 31 -0.16 -5.05 15.77
C GLY A 31 1.22 -4.92 15.11
N ARG A 32 1.50 -5.70 14.07
CA ARG A 32 2.82 -5.79 13.44
C ARG A 32 2.78 -5.55 11.94
N CYS A 33 3.91 -5.10 11.40
CA CYS A 33 4.13 -5.00 9.97
C CYS A 33 4.03 -6.39 9.33
N ALA A 34 3.20 -6.55 8.28
CA ALA A 34 3.02 -7.82 7.58
C ALA A 34 4.31 -8.36 6.95
N VAL A 35 5.26 -7.48 6.61
CA VAL A 35 6.50 -7.86 5.91
C VAL A 35 7.67 -8.14 6.87
N CYS A 36 7.88 -7.31 7.88
CA CYS A 36 9.08 -7.41 8.73
C CYS A 36 8.78 -7.72 10.20
N GLY A 37 7.51 -7.87 10.60
CA GLY A 37 7.12 -8.28 11.95
C GLY A 37 7.33 -7.24 13.06
N ARG A 38 7.91 -6.06 12.77
CA ARG A 38 8.06 -4.99 13.76
C ARG A 38 6.71 -4.52 14.26
N ARG A 39 6.63 -4.18 15.54
CA ARG A 39 5.44 -3.52 16.12
C ARG A 39 5.20 -2.18 15.43
N LEU A 40 3.93 -1.90 15.14
CA LEU A 40 3.48 -0.63 14.57
C LEU A 40 2.69 0.15 15.63
N GLY A 41 2.90 1.46 15.66
CA GLY A 41 2.01 2.38 16.37
C GLY A 41 0.71 2.59 15.58
N VAL A 42 -0.21 3.40 16.14
CA VAL A 42 -1.54 3.71 15.57
C VAL A 42 -1.55 4.96 14.66
N TYR A 43 -0.37 5.47 14.33
CA TYR A 43 -0.14 6.73 13.61
C TYR A 43 1.00 6.67 12.58
N CYS A 44 1.72 5.54 12.46
CA CYS A 44 2.92 5.44 11.62
C CYS A 44 2.82 4.32 10.58
N GLU A 45 1.61 3.86 10.33
CA GLU A 45 1.31 2.70 9.51
C GLU A 45 0.64 3.07 8.19
N GLU A 46 1.05 2.38 7.13
CA GLU A 46 0.52 2.57 5.78
C GLU A 46 -0.27 1.32 5.39
N VAL A 47 -1.48 1.52 4.87
CA VAL A 47 -2.30 0.43 4.35
C VAL A 47 -1.96 0.24 2.89
N ASP A 48 -1.72 -1.00 2.49
CA ASP A 48 -1.29 -1.36 1.15
C ASP A 48 -2.01 -2.62 0.68
N PHE A 49 -2.11 -2.82 -0.63
CA PHE A 49 -2.60 -4.09 -1.17
C PHE A 49 -1.48 -5.14 -1.16
N ILE A 50 -1.80 -6.41 -0.87
CA ILE A 50 -0.83 -7.51 -0.96
C ILE A 50 -0.44 -7.69 -2.43
N VAL A 51 -1.45 -7.86 -3.30
CA VAL A 51 -1.33 -7.82 -4.75
C VAL A 51 -1.88 -6.48 -5.25
N PRO A 52 -1.10 -5.65 -5.97
CA PRO A 52 -1.58 -4.41 -6.56
C PRO A 52 -2.73 -4.64 -7.54
N LEU A 53 -3.62 -3.66 -7.72
CA LEU A 53 -4.83 -3.81 -8.54
C LEU A 53 -4.51 -3.97 -10.02
N ASP A 54 -3.55 -3.20 -10.53
CA ASP A 54 -3.01 -3.32 -11.89
C ASP A 54 -2.26 -4.64 -12.14
N GLN A 55 -2.05 -5.43 -11.08
CA GLN A 55 -1.42 -6.73 -11.13
C GLN A 55 -2.39 -7.90 -10.91
N GLY A 56 -3.70 -7.63 -10.90
CA GLY A 56 -4.76 -8.63 -10.69
C GLY A 56 -5.23 -8.74 -9.24
N GLY A 57 -4.82 -7.82 -8.37
CA GLY A 57 -5.29 -7.75 -6.99
C GLY A 57 -6.72 -7.23 -6.87
N GLU A 58 -7.38 -7.59 -5.76
CA GLU A 58 -8.75 -7.17 -5.47
C GLU A 58 -8.83 -6.09 -4.40
N ARG A 59 -9.89 -5.27 -4.44
CA ARG A 59 -10.23 -4.29 -3.39
C ARG A 59 -10.94 -4.96 -2.19
N ALA A 60 -10.39 -6.05 -1.68
CA ALA A 60 -10.97 -6.81 -0.58
C ALA A 60 -10.08 -6.73 0.67
N ALA A 61 -10.69 -6.77 1.88
CA ALA A 61 -9.95 -6.74 3.15
C ALA A 61 -8.95 -7.91 3.31
N ARG A 62 -9.11 -9.00 2.56
CA ARG A 62 -8.15 -10.11 2.51
C ARG A 62 -6.88 -9.79 1.72
N ASN A 63 -6.97 -8.85 0.78
CA ASN A 63 -5.86 -8.36 -0.03
C ASN A 63 -5.27 -7.06 0.54
N MET A 64 -5.66 -6.63 1.73
CA MET A 64 -5.10 -5.45 2.38
C MET A 64 -4.17 -5.86 3.52
N GLN A 65 -3.09 -5.10 3.68
CA GLN A 65 -2.09 -5.28 4.72
C GLN A 65 -1.63 -3.92 5.26
N VAL A 66 -1.08 -3.94 6.46
CA VAL A 66 -0.49 -2.76 7.11
C VAL A 66 1.03 -2.93 7.18
N LEU A 67 1.76 -1.94 6.70
CA LEU A 67 3.21 -1.95 6.57
C LEU A 67 3.84 -0.80 7.36
N CYS A 68 5.08 -1.01 7.81
CA CYS A 68 5.90 0.13 8.25
C CYS A 68 6.32 0.97 7.04
N PRO A 69 6.66 2.26 7.22
CA PRO A 69 6.98 3.16 6.11
C PRO A 69 8.14 2.67 5.23
N ARG A 70 9.14 2.02 5.85
CA ARG A 70 10.26 1.40 5.12
C ARG A 70 9.79 0.27 4.21
N CYS A 71 8.97 -0.65 4.71
CA CYS A 71 8.47 -1.79 3.95
C CYS A 71 7.53 -1.34 2.83
N HIS A 72 6.64 -0.38 3.12
CA HIS A 72 5.73 0.20 2.13
C HIS A 72 6.51 0.83 0.97
N ARG A 73 7.53 1.65 1.25
CA ARG A 73 8.38 2.26 0.22
C ARG A 73 9.11 1.22 -0.64
N ILE A 74 9.64 0.16 -0.03
CA ILE A 74 10.33 -0.93 -0.74
C ILE A 74 9.34 -1.67 -1.65
N LYS A 75 8.17 -2.05 -1.13
CA LYS A 75 7.13 -2.74 -1.89
C LYS A 75 6.67 -1.89 -3.08
N GLY A 76 6.31 -0.63 -2.87
CA GLY A 76 5.89 0.25 -3.96
C GLY A 76 6.96 0.42 -5.05
N GLY A 77 8.25 0.40 -4.68
CA GLY A 77 9.35 0.38 -5.65
C GLY A 77 9.36 -0.90 -6.51
N LYS A 78 9.20 -2.07 -5.88
CA LYS A 78 9.10 -3.36 -6.58
C LYS A 78 7.85 -3.45 -7.45
N ASP A 79 6.70 -3.01 -6.95
CA ASP A 79 5.45 -3.04 -7.69
C ASP A 79 5.53 -2.20 -8.96
N ARG A 80 6.10 -1.00 -8.89
CA ARG A 80 6.32 -0.15 -10.08
C ARG A 80 7.29 -0.76 -11.08
N ALA A 81 8.33 -1.46 -10.62
CA ALA A 81 9.25 -2.17 -11.51
C ALA A 81 8.52 -3.32 -12.23
N LEU A 82 7.76 -4.14 -11.50
CA LEU A 82 6.96 -5.23 -12.09
C LEU A 82 5.89 -4.72 -13.08
N ALA A 83 5.25 -3.59 -12.80
CA ALA A 83 4.29 -2.97 -13.70
C ALA A 83 4.92 -2.37 -14.98
N ARG A 84 6.23 -2.08 -14.98
CA ARG A 84 6.97 -1.70 -16.19
C ARG A 84 7.24 -2.92 -17.05
N ASN A 85 7.82 -3.98 -16.47
CA ASN A 85 8.16 -5.20 -17.20
C ASN A 85 6.95 -5.80 -17.94
N ARG A 86 5.77 -5.83 -17.31
CA ARG A 86 4.54 -6.34 -17.96
C ARG A 86 4.03 -5.50 -19.14
N ARG A 87 4.42 -4.23 -19.23
CA ARG A 87 4.08 -3.39 -20.39
C ARG A 87 5.00 -3.69 -21.58
N ASP A 88 6.24 -4.06 -21.30
CA ASP A 88 7.23 -4.38 -22.34
C ASP A 88 7.00 -5.78 -22.95
N GLU A 89 6.23 -6.64 -22.28
CA GLU A 89 5.86 -8.00 -22.73
C GLU A 89 4.57 -8.06 -23.59
N ARG A 90 3.95 -6.92 -23.90
CA ARG A 90 2.72 -6.83 -24.70
C ARG A 90 2.99 -6.29 -26.10
#